data_AF-A0A965M6I0-F1
#
_entry.id   AF-A0A965M6I0-F1
#
_cell.length_a   1.000
_cell.length_b   1.000
_cell.length_c   1.000
_cell.angle_alpha   90.00
_cell.angle_beta   90.00
_cell.angle_gamma   90.00
#
_symmetry.space_group_name_H-M   'P 1'
#
loop_
_entity.id
_entity.type
_entity.pdbx_description
1 polymer ?
#
loop_
_entity_poly.entity_id
_entity_poly.type
_entity_poly.pdbx_seq_one_letter_code
_entity_poly.pdbx_strand_id
1 'polypeptide(L)'
;MRLAGHLGKTLAEIDRMDSREFSQWLAFSRWFSPLADSWTQTGMLASAMLAPYCPRGKVPSASDFIPIEDKAPKHPNQIREVLEQMKLDLES
;
A
#
# COMPACT_ATOMS: atom_id res chain seq x y z
N MET A 1 15.28 -1.08 0.99
CA MET A 1 16.23 -2.14 1.42
C MET A 1 16.21 -3.36 0.49
N ARG A 2 15.06 -3.96 0.14
CA ARG A 2 15.01 -5.14 -0.74
C ARG A 2 15.65 -4.94 -2.13
N LEU A 3 15.48 -3.76 -2.72
CA LEU A 3 16.06 -3.41 -4.02
C LEU A 3 17.59 -3.44 -4.02
N ALA A 4 18.22 -2.84 -3.01
CA ALA A 4 19.69 -2.82 -2.83
C ALA A 4 20.26 -4.23 -2.68
N GLY A 5 19.65 -5.02 -1.79
CA GLY A 5 20.07 -6.39 -1.55
C GLY A 5 19.88 -7.30 -2.77
N HIS A 6 18.82 -7.11 -3.55
CA HIS A 6 18.55 -7.92 -4.73
C HIS A 6 19.45 -7.54 -5.93
N LEU A 7 19.85 -6.26 -6.02
CA LEU A 7 20.78 -5.76 -7.04
C LEU A 7 22.25 -5.97 -6.70
N GLY A 8 22.58 -6.37 -5.47
CA GLY A 8 23.96 -6.36 -4.97
C GLY A 8 24.58 -4.96 -4.94
N LYS A 9 23.76 -3.91 -4.95
CA LYS A 9 24.18 -2.50 -4.99
C LYS A 9 24.07 -1.87 -3.60
N THR A 10 24.94 -0.92 -3.32
CA THR A 10 24.87 -0.07 -2.12
C THR A 10 23.80 1.01 -2.26
N LEU A 11 23.36 1.61 -1.13
CA LEU A 11 22.36 2.69 -1.16
C LEU A 11 22.84 3.91 -1.96
N ALA A 12 24.14 4.22 -1.92
CA ALA A 12 24.73 5.32 -2.67
C ALA A 12 24.69 5.09 -4.20
N GLU A 13 24.71 3.83 -4.64
CA GLU A 13 24.61 3.47 -6.05
C GLU A 13 23.16 3.46 -6.55
N ILE A 14 22.20 3.16 -5.66
CA ILE A 14 20.76 3.31 -5.94
C ILE A 14 20.41 4.78 -6.17
N ASP A 15 21.00 5.69 -5.40
CA ASP A 15 20.74 7.13 -5.51
C ASP A 15 21.21 7.70 -6.87
N ARG A 16 22.12 7.00 -7.55
CA ARG A 16 22.62 7.34 -8.89
C ARG A 16 21.91 6.61 -10.03
N MET A 17 20.86 5.85 -9.73
CA MET A 17 20.13 5.04 -10.69
C MET A 17 19.28 5.91 -11.63
N ASP A 18 19.29 5.59 -12.92
CA ASP A 18 18.42 6.24 -13.89
C ASP A 18 16.94 5.91 -13.62
N SER A 19 16.08 6.92 -13.75
CA SER A 19 14.62 6.82 -13.82
C SER A 19 14.08 5.66 -14.67
N ARG A 20 14.74 5.30 -15.78
CA ARG A 20 14.37 4.13 -16.60
C ARG A 20 14.64 2.81 -15.86
N GLU A 21 15.81 2.65 -15.28
CA GLU A 21 16.20 1.48 -14.49
C GLU A 21 15.29 1.34 -13.26
N PHE A 22 15.00 2.45 -12.59
CA PHE A 22 14.05 2.48 -11.46
C PHE A 22 12.64 2.03 -11.88
N SER A 23 12.13 2.50 -13.01
CA SER A 23 10.80 2.12 -13.52
C SER A 23 10.72 0.63 -13.86
N GLN A 24 11.79 0.07 -14.42
CA GLN A 24 11.88 -1.37 -14.70
C GLN A 24 11.88 -2.19 -13.41
N TRP A 25 12.58 -1.72 -12.37
CA TRP A 25 12.54 -2.35 -11.05
C TRP A 25 11.18 -2.28 -10.38
N LEU A 26 10.48 -1.15 -10.53
CA LEU A 26 9.12 -1.01 -10.05
C LEU A 26 8.21 -2.05 -10.71
N ALA A 27 8.28 -2.17 -12.05
CA ALA A 27 7.53 -3.16 -12.81
C ALA A 27 7.91 -4.61 -12.43
N PHE A 28 9.20 -4.91 -12.28
CA PHE A 28 9.66 -6.24 -11.85
C PHE A 28 9.14 -6.59 -10.45
N SER A 29 9.27 -5.67 -9.49
CA SER A 29 8.80 -5.89 -8.12
C SER A 29 7.29 -6.09 -8.04
N ARG A 30 6.53 -5.37 -8.88
CA ARG A 30 5.06 -5.38 -8.87
C ARG A 30 4.48 -6.56 -9.66
N TRP A 31 5.09 -6.96 -10.77
CA TRP A 31 4.50 -7.92 -11.71
C TRP A 31 5.25 -9.25 -11.81
N PHE A 32 6.55 -9.29 -11.49
CA PHE A 32 7.42 -10.45 -11.71
C PHE A 32 8.01 -11.05 -10.44
N SER A 33 7.73 -10.48 -9.26
CA SER A 33 8.04 -11.08 -7.96
C SER A 33 6.78 -11.66 -7.28
N PRO A 34 6.26 -12.82 -7.73
CA PRO A 34 4.97 -13.38 -7.30
C PRO A 34 4.95 -13.95 -5.86
N LEU A 35 6.09 -14.01 -5.16
CA LEU A 35 6.22 -14.86 -3.96
C LEU A 35 5.95 -14.19 -2.62
N ALA A 36 5.65 -12.89 -2.57
CA ALA A 36 5.35 -12.25 -1.29
C ALA A 36 4.41 -11.06 -1.49
N ASP A 37 3.15 -11.33 -1.79
CA ASP A 37 2.10 -10.38 -1.41
C ASP A 37 1.91 -10.44 0.11
N SER A 38 2.95 -10.01 0.83
CA SER A 38 3.01 -10.03 2.29
C SER A 38 1.89 -9.21 2.89
N TRP A 39 1.40 -8.20 2.16
CA TRP A 39 0.28 -7.38 2.59
C TRP A 39 -1.04 -8.15 2.51
N THR A 40 -1.32 -8.83 1.39
CA THR A 40 -2.51 -9.69 1.31
C THR A 40 -2.47 -10.84 2.32
N GLN A 41 -1.32 -11.47 2.51
CA GLN A 41 -1.15 -12.53 3.52
C GLN A 41 -1.36 -12.02 4.94
N THR A 42 -0.78 -10.86 5.27
CA THR A 42 -0.93 -10.22 6.59
C THR A 42 -2.35 -9.76 6.82
N GLY A 43 -3.00 -9.16 5.80
CA GLY A 43 -4.38 -8.72 5.87
C GLY A 43 -5.35 -9.89 6.06
N MET A 44 -5.09 -11.03 5.42
CA MET A 44 -5.88 -12.25 5.61
C MET A 44 -5.76 -12.79 7.04
N LEU A 45 -4.53 -12.83 7.58
CA LEU A 45 -4.30 -13.24 8.97
C LEU A 45 -4.95 -12.28 9.96
N ALA A 46 -4.79 -10.97 9.78
CA ALA A 46 -5.39 -9.95 10.63
C ALA A 46 -6.93 -10.03 10.62
N SER A 47 -7.54 -10.16 9.44
CA SER A 47 -8.98 -10.33 9.27
C SER A 47 -9.48 -11.59 10.00
N ALA A 48 -8.78 -12.73 9.84
CA ALA A 48 -9.13 -13.98 10.50
C ALA A 48 -9.01 -13.88 12.04
N MET A 49 -7.98 -13.21 12.55
CA MET A 49 -7.78 -13.00 13.98
C MET A 49 -8.83 -12.07 14.61
N LEU A 50 -9.32 -11.09 13.86
CA LEU A 50 -10.32 -10.12 14.35
C LEU A 50 -11.75 -10.64 14.22
N ALA A 51 -12.02 -11.59 13.33
CA ALA A 51 -13.36 -12.11 13.06
C ALA A 51 -14.17 -12.52 14.32
N PRO A 52 -13.58 -13.17 15.36
CA PRO A 52 -14.32 -13.54 16.57
C PRO A 52 -14.74 -12.35 17.44
N TYR A 53 -14.07 -11.20 17.33
CA TYR A 53 -14.30 -10.01 18.16
C TYR A 53 -15.18 -8.97 17.46
N CYS A 54 -15.50 -9.18 16.19
CA CYS A 54 -16.32 -8.26 15.41
C CYS A 54 -17.78 -8.71 15.35
N PRO A 55 -18.75 -7.77 15.36
CA PRO A 55 -20.14 -8.07 15.05
C PRO A 55 -20.26 -8.72 13.66
N ARG A 56 -21.25 -9.61 13.48
CA ARG A 56 -21.56 -10.20 12.17
C ARG A 56 -21.73 -9.09 11.12
N GLY A 57 -21.04 -9.22 9.99
CA GLY A 57 -21.07 -8.26 8.89
C GLY A 57 -20.16 -7.04 9.07
N LYS A 58 -19.45 -6.91 10.20
CA LYS A 58 -18.48 -5.82 10.45
C LYS A 58 -17.03 -6.30 10.53
N VAL A 59 -16.75 -7.54 10.13
CA VAL A 59 -15.39 -8.07 10.10
C VAL A 59 -14.62 -7.32 9.00
N PRO A 60 -13.47 -6.69 9.31
CA PRO A 60 -12.65 -6.03 8.31
C PRO A 60 -12.17 -7.06 7.27
N SER A 61 -12.22 -6.67 5.99
CA SER A 61 -11.70 -7.48 4.90
C SER A 61 -10.17 -7.43 4.86
N ALA A 62 -9.53 -8.43 4.25
CA ALA A 62 -8.07 -8.44 4.10
C ALA A 62 -7.55 -7.18 3.38
N SER A 63 -8.30 -6.67 2.41
CA SER A 63 -7.98 -5.44 1.66
C SER A 63 -7.99 -4.18 2.51
N ASP A 64 -8.67 -4.16 3.65
CA ASP A 64 -8.67 -3.00 4.55
C ASP A 64 -7.32 -2.80 5.26
N PHE A 65 -6.45 -3.82 5.22
CA PHE A 65 -5.10 -3.79 5.81
C PHE A 65 -3.99 -3.60 4.77
N ILE A 66 -4.32 -3.55 3.48
CA ILE A 66 -3.35 -3.39 2.40
C ILE A 66 -3.17 -1.89 2.13
N PRO A 67 -1.93 -1.35 2.10
CA PRO A 67 -1.68 0.04 1.76
C PRO A 67 -2.29 0.40 0.42
N ILE A 68 -3.08 1.47 0.40
CA ILE A 68 -3.93 1.80 -0.73
C ILE A 68 -3.18 2.62 -1.77
N GLU A 69 -2.23 1.99 -2.47
CA GLU A 69 -1.53 2.65 -3.58
C GLU A 69 -2.50 3.09 -4.69
N ASP A 70 -3.57 2.31 -4.90
CA ASP A 70 -4.52 2.55 -6.00
C ASP A 70 -5.64 3.55 -5.66
N LYS A 71 -5.85 3.88 -4.37
CA LYS A 71 -6.79 4.94 -3.91
C LYS A 71 -6.06 6.20 -3.42
N ALA A 72 -4.74 6.30 -3.63
CA ALA A 72 -4.05 7.56 -3.42
C ALA A 72 -4.74 8.67 -4.26
N PRO A 73 -4.96 9.88 -3.72
CA PRO A 73 -5.59 10.96 -4.46
C PRO A 73 -4.84 11.21 -5.77
N LYS A 74 -5.48 10.90 -6.90
CA LYS A 74 -4.93 11.11 -8.25
C LYS A 74 -5.18 12.53 -8.74
N HIS A 75 -6.14 13.23 -8.13
CA HIS A 75 -6.54 14.58 -8.50
C HIS A 75 -6.59 15.52 -7.29
N PRO A 76 -6.19 16.80 -7.45
CA PRO A 76 -6.21 17.80 -6.37
C PRO A 76 -7.58 17.96 -5.69
N ASN A 77 -8.66 17.77 -6.45
CA ASN A 77 -10.03 17.94 -5.95
C ASN A 77 -10.42 16.88 -4.92
N GLN A 78 -9.86 15.67 -5.00
CA GLN A 78 -10.17 14.58 -4.06
C GLN A 78 -9.73 14.91 -2.63
N ILE A 79 -8.61 15.63 -2.47
CA ILE A 79 -8.15 16.09 -1.16
C ILE A 79 -9.10 17.16 -0.62
N ARG A 80 -9.52 18.09 -1.47
CA ARG A 80 -10.45 19.16 -1.08
C ARG A 80 -11.81 18.60 -0.65
N GLU A 81 -12.36 17.65 -1.40
CA GLU A 81 -13.64 16.98 -1.08
C GLU A 81 -13.57 16.26 0.29
N VAL A 82 -12.46 15.59 0.58
CA VAL A 82 -12.24 14.94 1.89
C VAL A 82 -12.15 15.97 3.02
N LEU A 83 -11.46 17.09 2.80
CA LEU A 83 -11.34 18.15 3.81
C LEU A 83 -12.70 18.83 4.09
N GLU A 84 -13.53 19.02 3.06
CA GLU A 84 -14.90 19.54 3.23
C GLU A 84 -15.77 18.56 4.04
N GLN A 85 -15.67 17.25 3.77
CA GLN A 85 -16.39 16.24 4.55
C GLN A 85 -15.92 16.18 6.01
N MET A 86 -14.61 16.20 6.25
CA MET A 86 -14.05 16.21 7.62
C MET A 86 -14.50 17.43 8.42
N LYS A 87 -14.66 18.58 7.77
CA LYS A 87 -15.18 19.79 8.41
C LYS A 87 -16.63 19.57 8.88
N LEU A 88 -17.47 18.97 8.05
CA LEU A 88 -18.87 18.68 8.39
C LEU A 88 -18.96 17.71 9.58
N ASP A 89 -18.13 16.68 9.59
CA ASP A 89 -18.10 15.68 10.68
C ASP A 89 -17.62 16.26 12.02
N LEU A 90 -16.86 17.36 12.01
CA LEU A 90 -16.43 18.08 13.22
C LEU A 90 -17.48 19.07 13.74
N GLU A 91 -18.37 19.54 12.86
CA GLU A 91 -19.44 20.48 13.18
C GLU A 91 -20.76 19.76 13.57
N SER A 92 -20.81 18.42 13.46
CA SER A 92 -21.93 17.54 13.87
C SER A 92 -21.72 16.89 15.24
#